data_AF-A0A535FFF5-F1
#
_entry.id   AF-A0A535FFF5-F1
#
_cell.length_a   1.000
_cell.length_b   1.000
_cell.length_c   1.000
_cell.angle_alpha   90.00
_cell.angle_beta   90.00
_cell.angle_gamma   90.00
#
_symmetry.space_group_name_H-M   'P 1'
#
loop_
_entity.id
_entity.type
_entity.pdbx_description
1 polymer ?
#
loop_
_entity_poly.entity_id
_entity_poly.type
_entity_poly.pdbx_seq_one_letter_code
_entity_poly.pdbx_strand_id
1 'polypeptide(L)' 'MRKAFKYRIYPNKEQERKLFWTLTRCRELYNAALSERRDAYAEGVSI' A
#
# COMPACT_ATOMS: atom_id res chain seq x y z
N MET A 1 14.59 -15.20 34.25
CA MET A 1 15.18 -15.28 32.89
C MET A 1 14.06 -15.12 31.85
N ARG A 2 13.94 -13.96 31.18
CA ARG A 2 12.95 -13.76 30.11
C ARG A 2 13.51 -14.38 28.82
N LYS A 3 13.00 -15.54 28.42
CA LYS A 3 13.29 -16.10 27.09
C LYS A 3 12.47 -15.31 26.05
N ALA A 4 13.13 -14.74 25.06
CA ALA A 4 12.44 -14.18 23.90
C ALA A 4 12.06 -15.34 22.96
N PHE A 5 10.77 -15.51 22.71
CA PHE A 5 10.27 -16.51 21.76
C PHE A 5 10.31 -15.94 20.35
N LYS A 6 11.01 -16.63 19.45
CA LYS A 6 11.00 -16.29 18.02
C LYS A 6 9.81 -16.98 17.37
N TYR A 7 8.74 -16.24 17.11
CA TYR A 7 7.60 -16.75 16.35
C TYR A 7 7.82 -16.54 14.86
N ARG A 8 7.73 -17.62 14.09
CA ARG A 8 7.70 -17.57 12.63
C ARG A 8 6.24 -17.64 12.20
N ILE A 9 5.63 -16.48 11.99
CA ILE A 9 4.23 -16.37 11.57
C ILE A 9 4.22 -16.13 10.06
N TYR A 10 3.54 -17.01 9.35
CA TYR A 10 3.22 -16.84 7.94
C TYR A 10 1.72 -16.58 7.80
N PRO A 11 1.32 -15.71 6.88
CA PRO A 11 -0.09 -15.55 6.58
C PRO A 11 -0.64 -16.86 6.00
N ASN A 12 -1.88 -17.19 6.36
CA ASN A 12 -2.65 -18.16 5.60
C ASN A 12 -3.21 -17.53 4.32
N LYS A 13 -3.79 -18.33 3.44
CA LYS A 13 -4.30 -17.88 2.13
C LYS A 13 -5.28 -16.69 2.23
N GLU A 14 -6.15 -16.68 3.25
CA GLU A 14 -7.10 -15.58 3.45
C GLU A 14 -6.41 -14.29 3.90
N GLN A 15 -5.39 -14.40 4.74
CA GLN A 15 -4.57 -13.26 5.17
C GLN A 15 -3.77 -12.71 3.99
N GLU A 16 -3.14 -13.56 3.18
CA GLU A 16 -2.44 -13.14 1.97
C GLU A 16 -3.38 -12.38 1.03
N ARG A 17 -4.56 -12.92 0.74
CA ARG A 17 -5.56 -12.28 -0.11
C ARG A 17 -5.93 -10.89 0.39
N LYS A 18 -6.13 -10.72 1.70
CA LYS A 18 -6.43 -9.42 2.32
C LYS A 18 -5.26 -8.44 2.21
N LEU A 19 -4.04 -8.91 2.45
CA LEU A 19 -2.84 -8.09 2.33
C LEU A 19 -2.62 -7.62 0.88
N PHE A 20 -2.76 -8.53 -0.09
CA PHE A 20 -2.67 -8.20 -1.51
C PHE A 20 -3.77 -7.21 -1.93
N TRP A 21 -5.01 -7.43 -1.50
CA TRP A 21 -6.10 -6.50 -1.79
C TRP A 21 -5.79 -5.10 -1.26
N THR A 22 -5.33 -5.00 -0.01
CA THR A 22 -4.97 -3.72 0.62
C THR A 22 -3.84 -3.02 -0.13
N LEU A 23 -2.76 -3.76 -0.44
CA LEU A 23 -1.62 -3.26 -1.19
C LEU A 23 -2.03 -2.73 -2.57
N THR A 24 -2.90 -3.45 -3.27
CA THR A 24 -3.43 -3.03 -4.56
C THR A 24 -4.22 -1.73 -4.45
N ARG A 25 -5.10 -1.59 -3.45
CA ARG A 25 -5.86 -0.34 -3.24
C ARG A 25 -4.97 0.85 -2.95
N CYS A 26 -3.96 0.68 -2.11
CA CYS A 26 -3.01 1.76 -1.82
C CYS A 26 -2.23 2.18 -3.08
N ARG A 27 -1.82 1.22 -3.92
CA ARG A 27 -1.12 1.50 -5.19
C ARG A 27 -2.02 2.23 -6.19
N GLU A 28 -3.25 1.79 -6.35
CA GLU A 28 -4.24 2.45 -7.22
C GLU A 28 -4.46 3.89 -6.78
N LEU A 29 -4.72 4.11 -5.49
CA LEU A 29 -4.95 5.45 -4.94
C LEU A 29 -3.75 6.38 -5.11
N TYR A 30 -2.53 5.88 -4.81
CA TYR A 30 -1.31 6.66 -4.97
C TYR A 30 -1.07 7.04 -6.44
N ASN A 31 -1.26 6.09 -7.36
CA ASN A 31 -1.06 6.36 -8.79
C ASN A 31 -2.10 7.32 -9.35
N ALA A 32 -3.35 7.26 -8.89
CA ALA A 32 -4.38 8.22 -9.25
C ALA A 32 -3.99 9.64 -8.81
N ALA A 33 -3.64 9.81 -7.53
CA ALA A 33 -3.20 11.10 -6.99
C ALA A 33 -1.93 11.62 -7.70
N LEU A 34 -1.01 10.73 -8.06
CA LEU A 34 0.19 11.11 -8.81
C LEU A 34 -0.14 11.58 -10.23
N SER A 35 -1.10 10.94 -10.89
CA SER A 35 -1.58 11.38 -12.21
C SER A 35 -2.23 12.76 -12.10
N GLU A 36 -3.16 12.94 -11.16
CA GLU A 36 -3.80 14.24 -10.92
C GLU A 36 -2.77 15.34 -10.69
N ARG A 37 -1.75 15.09 -9.87
CA ARG A 37 -0.67 16.06 -9.61
C ARG A 37 0.15 16.38 -10.87
N ARG A 38 0.46 15.36 -11.68
CA ARG A 38 1.20 15.54 -12.94
C ARG A 38 0.38 16.38 -13.92
N ASP A 39 -0.90 16.07 -14.04
CA ASP A 39 -1.80 16.70 -15.00
C ASP A 39 -2.03 18.17 -14.58
N ALA A 40 -2.23 18.44 -13.28
CA ALA A 40 -2.32 19.79 -12.74
C ALA A 40 -1.04 20.62 -13.00
N TYR A 41 0.14 20.03 -12.79
CA TYR A 41 1.41 20.68 -13.14
C TYR A 41 1.53 21.01 -14.64
N ALA A 42 1.07 20.11 -15.51
CA ALA A 42 1.07 20.33 -16.96
C ALA A 42 0.11 21.47 -17.38
N GLU A 43 -1.02 21.62 -16.69
CA GLU A 43 -1.99 22.69 -16.91
C GLU A 43 -1.60 24.02 -16.25
N GLY A 44 -0.48 24.07 -15.52
CA GLY A 44 -0.02 25.26 -14.81
C GLY A 44 -0.84 25.59 -13.56
N VAL A 45 -1.69 24.67 -13.12
CA VAL A 45 -2.47 24.79 -11.88
C VAL A 45 -1.75 23.97 -10.81
N SER A 46 -1.04 24.62 -9.91
CA SER A 46 -0.50 23.94 -8.73
C SER A 46 -1.64 23.70 -7.74
N ILE A 47 -1.95 22.44 -7.43
CA ILE A 47 -2.69 22.06 -6.22
C ILE A 47 -1.75 22.15 -5.02
#